data_AF-A0A7D9HYH1-F1
#
_entry.id   AF-A0A7D9HYH1-F1
#
_cell.length_a   1.000
_cell.length_b   1.000
_cell.length_c   1.000
_cell.angle_alpha   90.00
_cell.angle_beta   90.00
_cell.angle_gamma   90.00
#
_symmetry.space_group_name_H-M   'P 1'
#
loop_
_entity.id
_entity.type
_entity.pdbx_description
1 polymer ?
#
loop_
_entity_poly.entity_id
_entity_poly.type
_entity_poly.pdbx_seq_one_letter_code
_entity_poly.pdbx_strand_id
1 'polypeptide(L)'
;MFPDSWKLADVTPVFKNDDPSLVNNYRPISLLSLLSKTLERCVHNHCLAHISPQLYRMQHGFLKGRSTVTQLLAVYQDTIEGLAEDDLPGYIKNKSKVALFADDSKLYKTISKLSDSEALQEDLSCLSDWCKDWNMDFNTSKCKALNISKKKSPTVRNYQLNNESLVTVKEITDLGISINDKLLCSSHIAQISKRANRTLGHVKRLCSHQGFDVNWGFALFLSPVVTVKLITNSINSNSNTS
;
A
#
# COMPACT_ATOMS: atom_id res chain seq x y z
N MET A 1 21.75 13.10 27.63
CA MET A 1 22.46 11.81 27.63
C MET A 1 21.43 10.71 27.81
N PHE A 2 21.39 9.70 26.94
CA PHE A 2 20.40 8.61 27.00
C PHE A 2 20.99 7.45 27.82
N PRO A 3 20.38 7.05 28.97
CA PRO A 3 20.94 6.01 29.84
C PRO A 3 21.10 4.67 29.12
N ASP A 4 22.20 3.96 29.39
CA ASP A 4 22.46 2.67 28.72
C ASP A 4 21.43 1.60 29.07
N SER A 5 20.90 1.62 30.29
CA SER A 5 19.81 0.73 30.70
C SER A 5 18.52 0.91 29.90
N TRP A 6 18.31 2.07 29.27
CA TRP A 6 17.14 2.36 28.44
C TRP A 6 17.35 1.97 26.97
N LYS A 7 18.58 1.65 26.58
CA LYS A 7 18.92 1.09 25.26
C LYS A 7 18.67 -0.43 25.19
N LEU A 8 18.50 -1.09 26.33
CA LEU A 8 18.23 -2.52 26.39
C LEU A 8 16.80 -2.82 25.93
N ALA A 9 16.65 -3.83 25.09
CA ALA A 9 15.36 -4.31 24.59
C ALA A 9 15.30 -5.83 24.69
N ASP A 10 14.12 -6.35 25.02
CA ASP A 10 13.83 -7.77 24.85
C ASP A 10 13.41 -8.03 23.40
N VAL A 11 14.03 -9.00 22.73
CA VAL A 11 13.80 -9.24 21.29
C VAL A 11 12.92 -10.46 21.12
N THR A 12 11.67 -10.23 20.73
CA THR A 12 10.70 -11.30 20.46
C THR A 12 10.54 -11.50 18.94
N PRO A 13 10.81 -12.70 18.40
CA PRO A 13 10.56 -12.98 17.00
C PRO A 13 9.05 -13.14 16.74
N VAL A 14 8.53 -12.41 15.75
CA VAL A 14 7.14 -12.51 15.30
C VAL A 14 7.12 -13.12 13.90
N PHE A 15 6.44 -14.26 13.74
CA PHE A 15 6.29 -14.91 12.45
C PHE A 15 5.55 -13.99 11.47
N LYS A 16 6.13 -13.79 10.29
CA LYS A 16 5.54 -12.97 9.23
C LYS A 16 4.60 -13.81 8.37
N ASN A 17 5.15 -14.69 7.51
CA ASN A 17 4.43 -15.50 6.52
C ASN A 17 5.33 -16.67 6.03
N ASP A 18 4.81 -17.52 5.14
CA ASP A 18 5.51 -18.61 4.44
C ASP A 18 5.87 -19.81 5.35
N ASP A 19 7.11 -20.27 5.31
CA ASP A 19 7.56 -21.45 6.07
C ASP A 19 8.01 -21.05 7.49
N PRO A 20 7.35 -21.52 8.56
CA PRO A 20 7.73 -21.23 9.95
C PRO A 20 9.07 -21.86 10.38
N SER A 21 9.63 -22.79 9.61
CA SER A 21 10.94 -23.37 9.92
C SER A 21 12.11 -22.45 9.55
N LEU A 22 11.89 -21.46 8.67
CA LEU A 22 12.93 -20.56 8.19
C LEU A 22 12.99 -19.28 9.04
N VAL A 23 14.14 -19.03 9.67
CA VAL A 23 14.35 -17.88 10.55
C VAL A 23 14.12 -16.52 9.86
N ASN A 24 14.41 -16.42 8.55
CA ASN A 24 14.22 -15.20 7.75
C ASN A 24 12.75 -14.78 7.62
N ASN A 25 11.81 -15.67 7.94
CA ASN A 25 10.38 -15.41 7.92
C ASN A 25 9.86 -14.81 9.24
N TYR A 26 10.75 -14.53 10.20
CA TYR A 26 10.43 -13.87 11.46
C TYR A 26 10.95 -12.43 11.45
N ARG A 27 10.16 -11.52 12.03
CA ARG A 27 10.59 -10.15 12.32
C ARG A 27 11.04 -10.07 13.78
N PRO A 28 12.26 -9.60 14.07
CA PRO A 28 12.67 -9.33 15.44
C PRO A 28 11.95 -8.06 15.93
N ILE A 29 11.11 -8.18 16.95
CA ILE A 29 10.44 -7.03 17.58
C ILE A 29 11.16 -6.70 18.88
N SER A 30 11.68 -5.47 18.98
CA SER A 30 12.36 -4.97 20.17
C SER A 30 11.35 -4.36 21.15
N LEU A 31 11.17 -5.01 22.30
CA LEU A 31 10.33 -4.54 23.39
C LEU A 31 11.15 -3.70 24.35
N LEU A 32 11.11 -2.39 24.12
CA LEU A 32 11.77 -1.41 24.98
C LEU A 32 11.03 -1.21 26.31
N SER A 33 11.79 -0.77 27.32
CA SER A 33 11.24 -0.36 28.61
C SER A 33 10.25 0.81 28.46
N LEU A 34 9.34 0.96 29.42
CA LEU A 34 8.35 2.04 29.42
C LEU A 34 9.01 3.43 29.35
N LEU A 35 10.12 3.61 30.07
CA LEU A 35 10.87 4.86 30.10
C LEU A 35 11.48 5.19 28.74
N SER A 36 12.07 4.19 28.08
CA SER A 36 12.63 4.32 26.73
C SER A 36 11.55 4.71 25.71
N LYS A 37 10.41 3.99 25.69
CA LYS A 37 9.26 4.29 24.81
C LYS A 37 8.68 5.69 25.04
N THR A 38 8.66 6.16 26.29
CA THR A 38 8.16 7.50 26.63
C THR A 38 9.08 8.56 26.06
N LEU A 39 10.40 8.40 26.22
CA LEU A 39 11.36 9.33 25.64
C LEU A 39 11.31 9.32 24.11
N GLU A 40 11.29 8.13 23.48
CA GLU A 40 11.15 7.99 22.03
C GLU A 40 9.92 8.74 21.50
N ARG A 41 8.79 8.67 22.22
CA ARG A 41 7.58 9.42 21.87
C ARG A 41 7.77 10.93 21.97
N CYS A 42 8.43 11.42 23.01
CA CYS A 42 8.74 12.84 23.15
C CYS A 42 9.63 13.33 22.00
N VAL A 43 10.70 12.58 21.69
CA VAL A 43 11.61 12.86 20.57
C VAL A 43 10.86 12.82 19.24
N HIS A 44 10.08 11.76 19.01
CA HIS A 44 9.27 11.60 17.80
C HIS A 44 8.34 12.79 17.59
N ASN A 45 7.57 13.20 18.61
CA ASN A 45 6.64 14.31 18.50
C ASN A 45 7.36 15.62 18.16
N HIS A 46 8.52 15.86 18.77
CA HIS A 46 9.32 17.06 18.50
C HIS A 46 9.90 17.05 17.08
N CYS A 47 10.57 15.96 16.68
CA CYS A 47 11.17 15.83 15.36
C CYS A 47 10.10 15.85 14.25
N LEU A 48 9.00 15.13 14.43
CA LEU A 48 7.93 15.07 13.43
C LEU A 48 7.29 16.44 13.21
N ALA A 49 7.07 17.22 14.27
CA ALA A 49 6.54 18.58 14.12
C ALA A 49 7.45 19.47 13.26
N HIS A 50 8.77 19.30 13.37
CA HIS A 50 9.75 20.06 12.58
C HIS A 50 9.92 19.56 11.14
N ILE A 51 9.88 18.24 10.94
CA ILE A 51 10.11 17.61 9.64
C ILE A 51 8.83 17.59 8.77
N SER A 52 7.65 17.47 9.37
CA SER A 52 6.39 17.28 8.64
C SER A 52 6.10 18.33 7.55
N PRO A 53 6.40 19.64 7.73
CA PRO A 53 6.19 20.64 6.69
C PRO A 53 7.09 20.46 5.45
N GLN A 54 8.22 19.76 5.60
CA GLN A 54 9.21 19.53 4.55
C GLN A 54 8.99 18.18 3.83
N LEU A 55 8.07 17.36 4.32
CA LEU A 55 7.78 16.07 3.72
C LEU A 55 7.03 16.25 2.41
N TYR A 56 7.39 15.41 1.44
CA TYR A 56 6.73 15.34 0.15
C TYR A 56 5.21 15.10 0.31
N ARG A 57 4.40 15.82 -0.47
CA ARG A 57 2.94 15.88 -0.32
C ARG A 57 2.27 14.52 -0.43
N MET A 58 2.81 13.59 -1.22
CA MET A 58 2.26 12.23 -1.39
C MET A 58 2.92 11.19 -0.48
N GLN A 59 3.61 11.61 0.59
CA GLN A 59 3.99 10.74 1.71
C GLN A 59 2.79 10.52 2.62
N HIS A 60 2.37 9.26 2.80
CA HIS A 60 1.25 8.88 3.66
C HIS A 60 1.66 7.96 4.82
N GLY A 61 2.84 7.36 4.76
CA GLY A 61 3.31 6.46 5.81
C GLY A 61 3.52 7.20 7.14
N PHE A 62 2.96 6.65 8.22
CA PHE A 62 3.18 7.10 9.61
C PHE A 62 2.82 8.57 9.90
N LEU A 63 2.01 9.21 9.07
CA LEU A 63 1.55 10.59 9.28
C LEU A 63 0.12 10.65 9.82
N LYS A 64 -0.12 11.56 10.76
CA LYS A 64 -1.46 11.77 11.33
C LYS A 64 -2.44 12.19 10.22
N GLY A 65 -3.62 11.57 10.22
CA GLY A 65 -4.66 11.85 9.21
C GLY A 65 -4.39 11.23 7.84
N ARG A 66 -3.28 10.49 7.68
CA ARG A 66 -2.97 9.73 6.48
C ARG A 66 -3.00 8.23 6.79
N SER A 67 -3.46 7.47 5.82
CA SER A 67 -3.63 6.02 5.88
C SER A 67 -3.38 5.40 4.51
N THR A 68 -3.31 4.07 4.47
CA THR A 68 -3.24 3.31 3.21
C THR A 68 -4.39 3.68 2.28
N VAL A 69 -5.61 3.81 2.82
CA VAL A 69 -6.82 4.19 2.07
C VAL A 69 -6.67 5.58 1.46
N THR A 70 -6.22 6.57 2.24
CA THR A 70 -6.06 7.95 1.71
C THR A 70 -5.01 8.02 0.60
N GLN A 71 -3.94 7.22 0.68
CA GLN A 71 -2.91 7.20 -0.36
C GLN A 71 -3.46 6.59 -1.65
N LEU A 72 -4.14 5.46 -1.53
CA LEU A 72 -4.77 4.80 -2.66
C LEU A 72 -5.78 5.74 -3.33
N LEU A 73 -6.67 6.37 -2.56
CA LEU A 73 -7.62 7.34 -3.11
C LEU A 73 -6.94 8.49 -3.86
N ALA A 74 -5.85 9.03 -3.34
CA ALA A 74 -5.09 10.09 -4.01
C ALA A 74 -4.48 9.61 -5.34
N VAL A 75 -3.86 8.42 -5.38
CA VAL A 75 -3.32 7.82 -6.61
C VAL A 75 -4.43 7.52 -7.62
N TYR A 76 -5.57 7.03 -7.17
CA TYR A 76 -6.73 6.77 -8.01
C TYR A 76 -7.25 8.05 -8.65
N GLN A 77 -7.45 9.09 -7.84
CA GLN A 77 -7.91 10.40 -8.30
C GLN A 77 -6.93 10.96 -9.33
N ASP A 78 -5.63 10.93 -9.04
CA ASP A 78 -4.59 11.36 -9.97
C ASP A 78 -4.60 10.59 -11.30
N THR A 79 -4.82 9.28 -11.25
CA THR A 79 -4.83 8.41 -12.43
C THR A 79 -6.07 8.65 -13.31
N ILE A 80 -7.20 8.99 -12.70
CA ILE A 80 -8.47 9.22 -13.41
C ILE A 80 -8.56 10.65 -13.94
N GLU A 81 -8.23 11.64 -13.09
CA GLU A 81 -8.42 13.05 -13.40
C GLU A 81 -7.22 13.64 -14.15
N GLY A 82 -6.02 13.05 -14.01
CA GLY A 82 -4.79 13.62 -14.55
C GLY A 82 -4.38 14.94 -13.88
N LEU A 83 -5.08 15.35 -12.81
CA LEU A 83 -4.95 16.64 -12.15
C LEU A 83 -3.96 16.55 -11.00
N ALA A 84 -2.68 16.76 -11.29
CA ALA A 84 -1.80 17.43 -10.32
C ALA A 84 -0.57 17.97 -11.05
N GLU A 85 -0.44 19.29 -11.08
CA GLU A 85 0.88 19.91 -10.99
C GLU A 85 1.28 19.77 -9.52
N ASP A 86 2.35 19.03 -9.26
CA ASP A 86 2.91 18.90 -7.92
C ASP A 86 4.41 19.20 -8.00
N ASP A 87 4.93 19.81 -6.93
CA ASP A 87 6.36 19.91 -6.66
C ASP A 87 6.91 18.49 -6.50
N LEU A 88 7.38 17.94 -7.62
CA LEU A 88 7.99 16.62 -7.64
C LEU A 88 9.27 16.63 -6.82
N PRO A 89 9.63 15.51 -6.17
CA PRO A 89 10.95 15.38 -5.59
C PRO A 89 11.99 15.69 -6.67
N GLY A 90 12.98 16.55 -6.38
CA GLY A 90 13.88 17.11 -7.40
C GLY A 90 14.70 16.11 -8.23
N TYR A 91 14.65 14.82 -7.88
CA TYR A 91 15.23 13.72 -8.65
C TYR A 91 14.32 13.17 -9.77
N ILE A 92 13.03 13.51 -9.80
CA ILE A 92 12.10 13.13 -10.88
C ILE A 92 12.03 14.29 -11.88
N LYS A 93 12.54 14.07 -13.09
CA LYS A 93 12.79 15.14 -14.06
C LYS A 93 11.66 15.28 -15.08
N ASN A 94 11.03 14.17 -15.44
CA ASN A 94 10.12 14.11 -16.58
C ASN A 94 8.65 14.09 -16.19
N LYS A 95 8.30 14.74 -15.07
CA LYS A 95 6.91 14.91 -14.61
C LYS A 95 6.15 13.60 -14.36
N SER A 96 6.84 12.51 -14.02
CA SER A 96 6.18 11.33 -13.43
C SER A 96 5.75 11.66 -12.01
N LYS A 97 4.65 11.09 -11.54
CA LYS A 97 4.17 11.27 -10.18
C LYS A 97 4.70 10.16 -9.29
N VAL A 98 4.96 10.50 -8.02
CA VAL A 98 5.40 9.54 -7.00
C VAL A 98 4.40 9.52 -5.86
N ALA A 99 4.11 8.34 -5.32
CA ALA A 99 3.36 8.19 -4.07
C ALA A 99 4.09 7.24 -3.12
N LEU A 100 4.21 7.63 -1.85
CA LEU A 100 5.05 6.97 -0.85
C LEU A 100 4.23 6.53 0.37
N PHE A 101 4.51 5.33 0.87
CA PHE A 101 4.00 4.82 2.13
C PHE A 101 5.06 3.94 2.78
N ALA A 102 5.80 4.49 3.75
CA ALA A 102 6.94 3.80 4.34
C ALA A 102 7.95 3.36 3.26
N ASP A 103 8.24 2.05 3.16
CA ASP A 103 9.09 1.42 2.15
C ASP A 103 8.39 1.20 0.79
N ASP A 104 7.06 1.24 0.75
CA ASP A 104 6.30 1.10 -0.49
C ASP A 104 6.30 2.43 -1.28
N SER A 105 6.74 2.37 -2.52
CA SER A 105 6.77 3.50 -3.45
C SER A 105 6.10 3.17 -4.77
N LYS A 106 5.50 4.18 -5.40
CA LYS A 106 4.85 4.09 -6.69
C LYS A 106 5.37 5.20 -7.57
N LEU A 107 5.73 4.88 -8.79
CA LEU A 107 6.02 5.83 -9.85
C LEU A 107 5.01 5.61 -10.97
N TYR A 108 4.29 6.66 -11.36
CA TYR A 108 3.22 6.54 -12.36
C TYR A 108 3.15 7.78 -13.25
N LYS A 109 2.74 7.57 -14.50
CA LYS A 109 2.64 8.62 -15.51
C LYS A 109 1.57 8.27 -16.53
N THR A 110 0.82 9.28 -16.98
CA THR A 110 -0.09 9.13 -18.13
C THR A 110 0.71 9.00 -19.41
N ILE A 111 0.46 7.93 -20.17
CA ILE A 111 1.16 7.64 -21.43
C ILE A 111 0.22 7.90 -22.60
N SER A 112 0.51 8.95 -23.37
CA SER A 112 -0.21 9.31 -24.60
C SER A 112 0.58 9.00 -25.86
N LYS A 113 1.91 9.09 -25.79
CA LYS A 113 2.88 8.90 -26.87
C LYS A 113 4.12 8.17 -26.37
N LEU A 114 4.96 7.71 -27.31
CA LEU A 114 6.17 6.93 -27.00
C LEU A 114 7.13 7.68 -26.07
N SER A 115 7.30 8.99 -26.26
CA SER A 115 8.18 9.80 -25.42
C SER A 115 7.71 9.92 -23.97
N ASP A 116 6.41 9.75 -23.68
CA ASP A 116 5.95 9.68 -22.29
C ASP A 116 6.43 8.39 -21.62
N SER A 117 6.50 7.28 -22.38
CA SER A 117 7.05 6.02 -21.85
C SER A 117 8.56 6.09 -21.64
N GLU A 118 9.27 6.86 -22.47
CA GLU A 118 10.71 7.08 -22.31
C GLU A 118 10.98 7.94 -21.08
N ALA A 119 10.23 9.03 -20.93
CA ALA A 119 10.22 9.85 -19.74
C ALA A 119 9.99 9.05 -18.44
N LEU A 120 9.02 8.13 -18.43
CA LEU A 120 8.77 7.27 -17.27
C LEU A 120 9.95 6.33 -16.98
N GLN A 121 10.59 5.78 -18.01
CA GLN A 121 11.79 4.95 -17.83
C GLN A 121 12.97 5.77 -17.28
N GLU A 122 13.18 6.99 -17.77
CA GLU A 122 14.23 7.89 -17.28
C GLU A 122 14.00 8.26 -15.80
N ASP A 123 12.76 8.58 -15.43
CA ASP A 123 12.40 8.88 -14.03
C ASP A 123 12.58 7.64 -13.14
N LEU A 124 12.29 6.44 -13.65
CA LEU A 124 12.53 5.18 -12.94
C LEU A 124 14.03 4.91 -12.73
N SER A 125 14.86 5.23 -13.73
CA SER A 125 16.32 5.15 -13.61
C SER A 125 16.85 6.15 -12.58
N CYS A 126 16.37 7.40 -12.60
CA CYS A 126 16.74 8.41 -11.61
C CYS A 126 16.36 7.99 -10.18
N LEU A 127 15.19 7.34 -10.01
CA LEU A 127 14.76 6.80 -8.73
C LEU A 127 15.67 5.66 -8.25
N SER A 128 16.10 4.78 -9.17
CA SER A 128 17.08 3.72 -8.89
C SER A 128 18.41 4.30 -8.40
N ASP A 129 18.92 5.33 -9.09
CA ASP A 129 20.20 5.95 -8.75
C ASP A 129 20.11 6.70 -7.42
N TRP A 130 19.01 7.41 -7.17
CA TRP A 130 18.74 8.02 -5.87
C TRP A 130 18.72 6.97 -4.76
N CYS A 131 18.06 5.82 -4.93
CA CYS A 131 18.09 4.78 -3.90
C CYS A 131 19.51 4.29 -3.58
N LYS A 132 20.36 4.12 -4.61
CA LYS A 132 21.77 3.74 -4.42
C LYS A 132 22.56 4.80 -3.68
N ASP A 133 22.38 6.08 -4.01
CA ASP A 133 23.04 7.20 -3.32
C ASP A 133 22.69 7.23 -1.82
N TRP A 134 21.47 6.80 -1.48
CA TRP A 134 21.00 6.68 -0.10
C TRP A 134 21.27 5.31 0.53
N ASN A 135 22.08 4.46 -0.11
CA ASN A 135 22.44 3.10 0.33
C ASN A 135 21.20 2.24 0.64
N MET A 136 20.17 2.37 -0.20
CA MET A 136 18.95 1.58 -0.18
C MET A 136 18.83 0.78 -1.48
N ASP A 137 18.22 -0.40 -1.39
CA ASP A 137 17.99 -1.27 -2.54
C ASP A 137 16.51 -1.53 -2.78
N PHE A 138 16.10 -1.49 -4.04
CA PHE A 138 14.80 -2.00 -4.46
C PHE A 138 14.81 -3.53 -4.48
N ASN A 139 13.77 -4.12 -3.91
CA ASN A 139 13.47 -5.53 -4.15
C ASN A 139 12.78 -5.68 -5.52
N THR A 140 13.58 -5.70 -6.59
CA THR A 140 13.13 -5.81 -8.00
C THR A 140 12.17 -6.98 -8.22
N SER A 141 12.37 -8.11 -7.53
CA SER A 141 11.48 -9.27 -7.62
C SER A 141 10.04 -8.99 -7.16
N LYS A 142 9.86 -8.04 -6.25
CA LYS A 142 8.56 -7.60 -5.73
C LYS A 142 7.99 -6.40 -6.50
N CYS A 143 8.83 -5.63 -7.17
CA CYS A 143 8.41 -4.54 -8.05
C CYS A 143 7.71 -5.11 -9.30
N LYS A 144 6.56 -4.53 -9.67
CA LYS A 144 5.75 -4.93 -10.83
C LYS A 144 5.27 -3.69 -11.57
N ALA A 145 5.02 -3.83 -12.87
CA ALA A 145 4.39 -2.79 -13.67
C ALA A 145 2.90 -3.11 -13.89
N LEU A 146 2.02 -2.14 -13.68
CA LEU A 146 0.59 -2.24 -13.97
C LEU A 146 0.24 -1.20 -15.04
N ASN A 147 -0.25 -1.66 -16.19
CA ASN A 147 -0.69 -0.79 -17.28
C ASN A 147 -2.19 -0.59 -17.20
N ILE A 148 -2.63 0.61 -16.81
CA ILE A 148 -4.05 0.95 -16.71
C ILE A 148 -4.49 1.66 -18.00
N SER A 149 -5.51 1.13 -18.68
CA SER A 149 -6.04 1.77 -19.89
C SER A 149 -7.47 1.36 -20.20
N LYS A 150 -8.24 2.31 -20.74
CA LYS A 150 -9.55 2.06 -21.35
C LYS A 150 -9.45 1.69 -22.84
N LYS A 151 -8.27 1.86 -23.46
CA LYS A 151 -8.06 1.55 -24.89
C LYS A 151 -8.04 0.03 -25.09
N LYS A 152 -8.67 -0.44 -26.17
CA LYS A 152 -8.68 -1.86 -26.55
C LYS A 152 -7.28 -2.39 -26.89
N SER A 153 -6.42 -1.53 -27.44
CA SER A 153 -5.02 -1.79 -27.76
C SER A 153 -4.13 -0.67 -27.22
N PRO A 154 -3.79 -0.69 -25.92
CA PRO A 154 -2.91 0.31 -25.32
C PRO A 154 -1.46 0.14 -25.81
N THR A 155 -0.71 1.24 -25.85
CA THR A 155 0.74 1.19 -26.00
C THR A 155 1.32 0.55 -24.75
N VAL A 156 1.99 -0.59 -24.91
CA VAL A 156 2.65 -1.31 -23.82
C VAL A 156 4.15 -1.20 -24.02
N ARG A 157 4.86 -0.79 -22.97
CA ARG A 157 6.32 -0.79 -22.91
C ARG A 157 6.76 -1.58 -21.68
N ASN A 158 7.84 -2.34 -21.83
CA ASN A 158 8.49 -2.98 -20.70
C ASN A 158 9.44 -1.97 -20.04
N TYR A 159 9.38 -1.89 -18.72
CA TYR A 159 10.24 -1.01 -17.92
C TYR A 159 11.30 -1.82 -17.20
N GLN A 160 12.44 -1.21 -16.91
CA GLN A 160 13.53 -1.82 -16.19
C GLN A 160 13.83 -1.05 -14.91
N LEU A 161 14.12 -1.77 -13.83
CA LEU A 161 14.56 -1.24 -12.54
C LEU A 161 15.85 -1.97 -12.14
N ASN A 162 16.92 -1.24 -11.82
CA ASN A 162 18.24 -1.82 -11.55
C ASN A 162 18.74 -2.78 -12.65
N ASN A 163 18.48 -2.45 -13.93
CA ASN A 163 18.77 -3.29 -15.11
C ASN A 163 17.99 -4.62 -15.19
N GLU A 164 17.00 -4.83 -14.32
CA GLU A 164 16.10 -5.98 -14.39
C GLU A 164 14.75 -5.57 -14.97
N SER A 165 14.20 -6.37 -15.89
CA SER A 165 12.89 -6.09 -16.48
C SER A 165 11.77 -6.31 -15.48
N LEU A 166 10.94 -5.28 -15.28
CA LEU A 166 9.75 -5.37 -14.45
C LEU A 166 8.70 -6.25 -15.14
N VAL A 167 8.15 -7.19 -14.38
CA VAL A 167 7.05 -8.03 -14.85
C VAL A 167 5.79 -7.17 -14.93
N THR A 168 5.18 -7.12 -16.12
CA THR A 168 3.87 -6.50 -16.31
C THR A 168 2.79 -7.46 -15.85
N VAL A 169 1.91 -6.99 -14.96
CA VAL A 169 0.81 -7.77 -14.39
C VAL A 169 -0.55 -7.19 -14.78
N LYS A 170 -1.60 -8.02 -14.66
CA LYS A 170 -3.00 -7.59 -14.85
C LYS A 170 -3.68 -7.20 -13.54
N GLU A 171 -3.06 -7.57 -12.42
CA GLU A 171 -3.52 -7.28 -11.08
C GLU A 171 -2.31 -7.15 -10.16
N ILE A 172 -2.35 -6.17 -9.27
CA ILE A 172 -1.33 -5.94 -8.25
C ILE A 172 -2.00 -5.83 -6.88
N THR A 173 -1.31 -6.27 -5.83
CA THR A 173 -1.73 -5.97 -4.45
C THR A 173 -0.87 -4.83 -3.93
N ASP A 174 -1.55 -3.77 -3.50
CA ASP A 174 -0.94 -2.52 -3.10
C ASP A 174 -1.55 -2.06 -1.77
N LEU A 175 -0.71 -1.88 -0.76
CA LEU A 175 -1.10 -1.57 0.62
C LEU A 175 -2.25 -2.45 1.16
N GLY A 176 -2.25 -3.72 0.74
CA GLY A 176 -3.24 -4.72 1.14
C GLY A 176 -4.50 -4.79 0.28
N ILE A 177 -4.66 -3.93 -0.73
CA ILE A 177 -5.80 -3.93 -1.66
C ILE A 177 -5.36 -4.44 -3.03
N SER A 178 -6.11 -5.38 -3.61
CA SER A 178 -5.82 -5.89 -4.96
C SER A 178 -6.60 -5.11 -6.01
N ILE A 179 -5.88 -4.62 -7.02
CA ILE A 179 -6.37 -3.70 -8.06
C ILE A 179 -5.95 -4.24 -9.43
N ASN A 180 -6.89 -4.29 -10.38
CA ASN A 180 -6.61 -4.73 -11.73
C ASN A 180 -6.27 -3.58 -12.70
N ASP A 181 -5.90 -3.94 -13.93
CA ASP A 181 -5.57 -3.03 -15.04
C ASP A 181 -6.74 -2.14 -15.52
N LYS A 182 -7.92 -2.29 -14.92
CA LYS A 182 -9.11 -1.45 -15.15
C LYS A 182 -9.47 -0.58 -13.94
N LEU A 183 -8.59 -0.50 -12.94
CA LEU A 183 -8.82 0.17 -11.65
C LEU A 183 -9.98 -0.44 -10.82
N LEU A 184 -10.32 -1.71 -11.05
CA LEU A 184 -11.37 -2.40 -10.30
C LEU A 184 -10.77 -3.30 -9.22
N CYS A 185 -11.43 -3.34 -8.05
CA CYS A 185 -11.04 -4.16 -6.89
C CYS A 185 -11.93 -5.41 -6.73
N SER A 186 -12.56 -5.89 -7.80
CA SER A 186 -13.58 -6.95 -7.73
C SER A 186 -13.05 -8.25 -7.13
N SER A 187 -11.80 -8.63 -7.46
CA SER A 187 -11.12 -9.79 -6.89
C SER A 187 -10.88 -9.63 -5.38
N HIS A 188 -10.41 -8.46 -4.96
CA HIS A 188 -10.18 -8.13 -3.56
C HIS A 188 -11.48 -8.20 -2.75
N ILE A 189 -12.55 -7.60 -3.26
CA ILE A 189 -13.89 -7.63 -2.68
C ILE A 189 -14.37 -9.08 -2.53
N ALA A 190 -14.18 -9.92 -3.55
CA ALA A 190 -14.55 -11.33 -3.50
C ALA A 190 -13.74 -12.09 -2.43
N GLN A 191 -12.44 -11.81 -2.30
CA GLN A 191 -11.56 -12.40 -1.29
C GLN A 191 -11.97 -12.00 0.14
N ILE A 192 -12.23 -10.71 0.39
CA ILE A 192 -12.72 -10.22 1.68
C ILE A 192 -14.05 -10.88 2.02
N SER A 193 -14.98 -10.90 1.07
CA SER A 193 -16.30 -11.52 1.25
C SER A 193 -16.16 -13.01 1.60
N LYS A 194 -15.26 -13.73 0.93
CA LYS A 194 -14.97 -15.14 1.22
C LYS A 194 -14.39 -15.32 2.63
N ARG A 195 -13.43 -14.49 3.05
CA ARG A 195 -12.85 -14.54 4.40
C ARG A 195 -13.89 -14.25 5.47
N ALA A 196 -14.72 -13.22 5.28
CA ALA A 196 -15.81 -12.88 6.18
C ALA A 196 -16.83 -14.01 6.31
N ASN A 197 -17.25 -14.60 5.20
CA ASN A 197 -18.19 -15.73 5.21
C ASN A 197 -17.60 -16.96 5.93
N ARG A 198 -16.29 -17.21 5.80
CA ARG A 198 -15.60 -18.27 6.54
C ARG A 198 -15.65 -18.00 8.04
N THR A 199 -15.27 -16.81 8.48
CA THR A 199 -15.36 -16.40 9.90
C THR A 199 -16.79 -16.51 10.42
N LEU A 200 -17.77 -16.05 9.65
CA LEU A 200 -19.18 -16.19 9.98
C LEU A 200 -19.58 -17.67 10.15
N GLY A 201 -19.10 -18.54 9.27
CA GLY A 201 -19.31 -19.99 9.39
C GLY A 201 -18.74 -20.56 10.68
N HIS A 202 -17.54 -20.13 11.10
CA HIS A 202 -16.96 -20.52 12.39
C HIS A 202 -17.79 -20.03 13.58
N VAL A 203 -18.15 -18.74 13.59
CA VAL A 203 -18.98 -18.15 14.66
C VAL A 203 -20.32 -18.87 14.76
N LYS A 204 -21.01 -19.09 13.64
CA LYS A 204 -22.28 -19.81 13.61
C LYS A 204 -22.17 -21.22 14.21
N ARG A 205 -21.09 -21.96 13.92
CA ARG A 205 -20.87 -23.31 14.45
C ARG A 205 -20.57 -23.34 15.95
N LEU A 206 -19.81 -22.36 16.45
CA LEU A 206 -19.47 -22.27 17.88
C LEU A 206 -20.67 -21.80 18.71
N CYS A 207 -21.43 -20.84 18.20
CA CYS A 207 -22.54 -20.23 18.92
C CYS A 207 -23.87 -20.99 18.79
N SER A 208 -23.98 -21.97 17.88
CA SER A 208 -25.22 -22.73 17.66
C SER A 208 -25.64 -23.57 18.87
N HIS A 209 -24.69 -23.92 19.76
CA HIS A 209 -24.98 -24.69 20.98
C HIS A 209 -25.29 -23.82 22.20
N GLN A 210 -25.11 -22.49 22.12
CA GLN A 210 -25.22 -21.60 23.29
C GLN A 210 -26.46 -20.69 23.28
N GLY A 211 -27.43 -20.91 22.37
CA GLY A 211 -28.63 -20.07 22.28
C GLY A 211 -28.34 -18.59 21.95
N PHE A 212 -27.12 -18.30 21.46
CA PHE A 212 -26.68 -16.95 21.15
C PHE A 212 -27.42 -16.45 19.91
N ASP A 213 -28.15 -15.35 20.02
CA ASP A 213 -28.79 -14.71 18.87
C ASP A 213 -27.70 -14.22 17.92
N VAL A 214 -27.60 -14.93 16.79
CA VAL A 214 -26.61 -14.70 15.76
C VAL A 214 -26.66 -13.25 15.28
N ASN A 215 -27.82 -12.58 15.35
CA ASN A 215 -28.06 -11.21 14.88
C ASN A 215 -27.17 -10.15 15.56
N TRP A 216 -26.78 -10.33 16.82
CA TRP A 216 -25.86 -9.41 17.51
C TRP A 216 -24.40 -9.59 17.07
N GLY A 217 -23.98 -10.85 16.82
CA GLY A 217 -22.69 -11.15 16.21
C GLY A 217 -22.61 -10.67 14.75
N PHE A 218 -23.74 -10.69 14.02
CA PHE A 218 -23.87 -10.13 12.68
C PHE A 218 -23.57 -8.62 12.65
N ALA A 219 -24.03 -7.84 13.64
CA ALA A 219 -23.82 -6.39 13.68
C ALA A 219 -22.35 -5.98 13.91
N LEU A 220 -21.64 -6.68 14.80
CA LEU A 220 -20.24 -6.38 15.15
C LEU A 220 -19.22 -6.80 14.07
N PHE A 221 -19.47 -7.90 13.35
CA PHE A 221 -18.48 -8.47 12.42
C PHE A 221 -18.74 -8.18 10.94
N LEU A 222 -19.98 -7.86 10.54
CA LEU A 222 -20.34 -7.68 9.13
C LEU A 222 -20.67 -6.25 8.74
N SER A 223 -20.65 -5.26 9.63
CA SER A 223 -20.77 -3.85 9.24
C SER A 223 -19.82 -3.48 8.09
N PRO A 224 -18.52 -3.85 8.11
CA PRO A 224 -17.62 -3.57 6.98
C PRO A 224 -17.98 -4.37 5.70
N VAL A 225 -18.50 -5.59 5.85
CA VAL A 225 -18.76 -6.53 4.74
C VAL A 225 -20.07 -6.21 4.03
N VAL A 226 -21.10 -5.80 4.78
CA VAL A 226 -22.37 -5.30 4.25
C VAL A 226 -22.14 -3.98 3.52
N THR A 227 -21.34 -3.06 4.07
CA THR A 227 -20.93 -1.84 3.37
C THR A 227 -20.19 -2.15 2.07
N VAL A 228 -19.22 -3.07 2.08
CA VAL A 228 -18.51 -3.50 0.86
C VAL A 228 -19.45 -4.13 -0.16
N LYS A 229 -20.39 -4.99 0.26
CA LYS A 229 -21.34 -5.65 -0.64
C LYS A 229 -22.37 -4.69 -1.23
N LEU A 230 -22.83 -3.70 -0.45
CA LEU A 230 -23.69 -2.61 -0.93
C LEU A 230 -22.96 -1.69 -1.93
N ILE A 231 -21.71 -1.34 -1.65
CA ILE A 231 -20.86 -0.57 -2.58
C ILE A 231 -20.63 -1.34 -3.88
N THR A 232 -20.35 -2.65 -3.80
CA THR A 232 -20.12 -3.50 -4.99
C THR A 232 -21.37 -3.60 -5.85
N ASN A 233 -22.54 -3.75 -5.23
CA ASN A 233 -23.81 -3.78 -5.95
C ASN A 233 -24.13 -2.42 -6.59
N SER A 234 -23.81 -1.31 -5.92
CA SER A 234 -23.98 0.05 -6.46
C SER A 234 -23.02 0.37 -7.61
N ILE A 235 -21.79 -0.17 -7.60
CA ILE A 235 -20.82 -0.01 -8.70
C ILE A 235 -21.26 -0.84 -9.91
N ASN A 236 -21.73 -2.07 -9.69
CA ASN A 236 -22.19 -2.95 -10.77
C ASN A 236 -23.52 -2.51 -11.41
N SER A 237 -24.40 -1.82 -10.66
CA SER A 237 -25.63 -1.24 -11.22
C SER A 237 -25.36 -0.04 -12.14
N ASN A 238 -24.27 0.70 -11.91
CA ASN A 238 -23.89 1.86 -12.71
C ASN A 238 -23.09 1.49 -13.98
N SER A 239 -22.54 0.28 -14.07
CA SER A 239 -21.86 -0.22 -15.28
C SER A 239 -22.81 -0.87 -16.30
N ASN A 240 -24.08 -1.06 -15.97
CA ASN A 240 -25.10 -1.64 -16.86
C ASN A 240 -26.07 -0.60 -17.44
N THR A 241 -25.80 0.69 -17.26
CA THR A 241 -26.66 1.82 -17.71
C THR A 241 -25.92 2.85 -18.57
N SER A 242 -24.81 2.47 -19.22
CA SER A 242 -24.11 3.30 -20.21
C SER A 242 -23.72 2.51 -21.45
#